data_AF-A0A9P0GDK3-F1
#
_entry.id   AF-A0A9P0GDK3-F1
#
_cell.length_a   1.000
_cell.length_b   1.000
_cell.length_c   1.000
_cell.angle_alpha   90.00
_cell.angle_beta   90.00
_cell.angle_gamma   90.00
#
_symmetry.space_group_name_H-M   'P 1'
#
loop_
_entity.id
_entity.type
_entity.pdbx_description
1 polymer ?
#
loop_
_entity_poly.entity_id
_entity_poly.type
_entity_poly.pdbx_seq_one_letter_code
_entity_poly.pdbx_strand_id
1 'polypeptide(L)'
;MVIHLDIHLIALHDDFKFRFEDILSMKIPPWIINPFDETEVENVILQEELLELSTNEELKVKFKRGYQKFWLQAEIPEKYPGLCGIVQKFNSVSLVISRRKKF
;
A
#
# COMPACT_ATOMS: atom_id res chain seq x y z
N MET A 1 -7.92 40.46 -12.03
CA MET A 1 -8.77 39.51 -11.28
C MET A 1 -8.45 38.05 -11.62
N VAL A 2 -8.19 37.70 -12.89
CA VAL A 2 -7.83 36.32 -13.30
C VAL A 2 -6.47 35.85 -12.74
N ILE A 3 -5.42 36.67 -12.89
CA ILE A 3 -4.07 36.41 -12.35
C ILE A 3 -4.00 36.13 -10.84
N HIS A 4 -4.95 36.64 -10.05
CA HIS A 4 -4.92 36.46 -8.60
C HIS A 4 -5.47 35.09 -8.18
N LEU A 5 -6.45 34.55 -8.92
CA LEU A 5 -7.02 33.23 -8.68
C LEU A 5 -6.03 32.12 -9.03
N ASP A 6 -5.27 32.31 -10.11
CA ASP A 6 -4.23 31.35 -10.54
C ASP A 6 -3.14 31.19 -9.48
N ILE A 7 -2.71 32.30 -8.85
CA ILE A 7 -1.73 32.28 -7.75
C ILE A 7 -2.26 31.50 -6.54
N HIS A 8 -3.53 31.69 -6.18
CA HIS A 8 -4.14 30.96 -5.07
C HIS A 8 -4.26 29.45 -5.34
N LEU A 9 -4.59 29.06 -6.57
CA LEU A 9 -4.66 27.65 -6.96
C LEU A 9 -3.27 27.00 -6.99
N ILE A 10 -2.25 27.70 -7.47
CA ILE A 10 -0.87 27.23 -7.45
C ILE A 10 -0.37 27.05 -6.01
N ALA A 11 -0.59 28.05 -5.14
CA ALA A 11 -0.19 27.97 -3.73
C ALA A 11 -0.88 26.82 -3.00
N LEU A 12 -2.18 26.59 -3.29
CA LEU A 12 -2.92 25.45 -2.75
C LEU A 12 -2.35 24.12 -3.26
N HIS A 13 -2.08 24.01 -4.56
CA HIS A 13 -1.50 22.82 -5.15
C HIS A 13 -0.14 22.48 -4.51
N ASP A 14 0.72 23.49 -4.32
CA ASP A 14 2.04 23.29 -3.75
C ASP A 14 1.98 22.93 -2.26
N ASP A 15 1.07 23.52 -1.49
CA ASP A 15 0.80 23.11 -0.10
C ASP A 15 0.35 21.65 -0.03
N PHE A 16 -0.57 21.23 -0.90
CA PHE A 16 -1.00 19.83 -0.99
C PHE A 16 0.15 18.91 -1.35
N LYS A 17 0.94 19.27 -2.36
CA LYS A 17 2.08 18.46 -2.79
C LYS A 17 3.11 18.32 -1.67
N PHE A 18 3.39 19.40 -0.93
CA PHE A 18 4.32 19.40 0.19
C PHE A 18 3.81 18.55 1.37
N ARG A 19 2.52 18.71 1.75
CA ARG A 19 1.92 17.98 2.88
C ARG A 19 1.73 16.49 2.65
N PHE A 20 1.75 16.04 1.38
CA PHE A 20 1.58 14.64 0.99
C PHE A 20 2.77 14.10 0.19
N GLU A 21 3.91 14.80 0.20
CA GLU A 21 5.12 14.37 -0.52
C GLU A 21 5.55 12.98 -0.07
N ASP A 22 5.45 12.69 1.22
CA ASP A 22 5.70 11.38 1.84
C ASP A 22 4.91 10.25 1.19
N ILE A 23 3.64 10.51 0.86
CA ILE A 23 2.74 9.54 0.22
C ILE A 23 2.99 9.48 -1.29
N LEU A 24 3.16 10.64 -1.93
CA LEU A 24 3.37 10.74 -3.38
C LEU A 24 4.70 10.12 -3.83
N SER A 25 5.73 10.18 -2.98
CA SER A 25 7.07 9.60 -3.24
C SER A 25 7.19 8.14 -2.81
N MET A 26 6.15 7.58 -2.19
CA MET A 26 6.18 6.22 -1.66
C MET A 26 6.23 5.18 -2.80
N LYS A 27 7.24 4.31 -2.75
CA LYS A 27 7.35 3.16 -3.67
C LYS A 27 6.61 1.97 -3.08
N ILE A 28 5.52 1.58 -3.72
CA ILE A 28 4.76 0.38 -3.35
C ILE A 28 5.38 -0.81 -4.09
N PRO A 29 5.90 -1.84 -3.39
CA PRO A 29 6.38 -3.05 -4.04
C PRO A 29 5.26 -3.74 -4.86
N PRO A 30 5.55 -4.24 -6.08
CA PRO A 30 4.55 -4.88 -6.94
C PRO A 30 3.79 -6.02 -6.27
N TRP A 31 4.49 -6.81 -5.45
CA TRP A 31 3.90 -7.94 -4.72
C TRP A 31 2.82 -7.52 -3.71
N ILE A 32 2.81 -6.28 -3.24
CA ILE A 32 1.70 -5.78 -2.41
C ILE A 32 0.43 -5.71 -3.25
N ILE A 33 0.54 -5.24 -4.49
CA ILE A 33 -0.59 -5.11 -5.40
C ILE A 33 -1.06 -6.50 -5.85
N ASN A 34 -0.13 -7.38 -6.21
CA ASN A 34 -0.42 -8.77 -6.54
C ASN A 34 0.72 -9.70 -6.07
N PRO A 35 0.55 -10.41 -4.94
CA PRO A 35 1.60 -11.27 -4.39
C PRO A 35 1.74 -12.60 -5.15
N PHE A 36 0.89 -12.86 -6.15
CA PHE A 36 0.93 -14.06 -6.98
C PHE A 36 1.66 -13.84 -8.32
N ASP A 37 2.06 -12.61 -8.62
CA ASP A 37 2.92 -12.32 -9.78
C ASP A 37 4.39 -12.47 -9.39
N GLU A 38 5.19 -12.86 -10.37
CA GLU A 38 6.63 -13.04 -10.18
C GLU A 38 7.28 -11.70 -9.80
N THR A 39 7.77 -11.63 -8.55
CA THR A 39 8.36 -10.41 -8.00
C THR A 39 9.57 -10.79 -7.15
N GLU A 40 10.71 -10.13 -7.40
CA GLU A 40 11.89 -10.28 -6.56
C GLU A 40 11.85 -9.29 -5.38
N VAL A 41 12.22 -9.77 -4.19
CA VAL A 41 12.36 -8.97 -2.97
C VAL A 41 13.73 -9.24 -2.40
N GLU A 42 14.50 -8.23 -1.98
CA GLU A 42 15.89 -8.45 -1.52
C GLU A 42 15.98 -9.20 -0.17
N ASN A 43 14.92 -9.13 0.64
CA ASN A 43 14.89 -9.76 1.95
C ASN A 43 14.50 -11.24 1.82
N VAL A 44 15.42 -12.13 2.22
CA VAL A 44 15.27 -13.59 2.15
C VAL A 44 14.00 -14.10 2.85
N ILE A 45 13.67 -13.58 4.04
CA ILE A 45 12.47 -13.98 4.78
C ILE A 45 11.21 -13.64 3.98
N LEU A 46 11.18 -12.46 3.37
CA LEU A 46 10.04 -12.03 2.54
C LEU A 46 9.95 -12.83 1.24
N GLN A 47 11.08 -13.21 0.65
CA GLN A 47 11.09 -14.07 -0.53
C GLN A 47 10.50 -15.45 -0.21
N GLU A 48 10.88 -16.06 0.91
CA GLU A 48 10.34 -17.35 1.34
C GLU A 48 8.83 -17.27 1.58
N GLU A 49 8.37 -16.26 2.33
CA GLU A 49 6.94 -16.03 2.56
C GLU A 49 6.17 -15.79 1.25
N LEU A 50 6.73 -15.02 0.31
CA LEU A 50 6.11 -14.78 -1.00
C LEU A 50 6.06 -16.04 -1.87
N LEU A 51 7.11 -16.87 -1.83
CA LEU A 51 7.14 -18.11 -2.59
C LEU A 51 6.09 -19.09 -2.07
N GLU A 52 5.97 -19.24 -0.75
CA GLU A 52 4.93 -20.08 -0.15
C GLU A 52 3.53 -19.53 -0.43
N LEU A 53 3.32 -18.22 -0.31
CA LEU A 53 2.04 -17.59 -0.59
C LEU A 53 1.64 -17.73 -2.06
N SER A 54 2.56 -17.45 -2.99
CA SER A 54 2.31 -17.44 -4.44
C SER A 54 1.97 -18.83 -5.00
N THR A 55 2.50 -19.89 -4.38
CA THR A 55 2.20 -21.28 -4.74
C THR A 55 0.89 -21.81 -4.13
N ASN A 56 0.26 -21.05 -3.24
CA ASN A 56 -1.00 -21.42 -2.61
C ASN A 56 -2.22 -21.05 -3.47
N GLU A 57 -2.70 -22.00 -4.27
CA GLU A 57 -3.86 -21.82 -5.15
C GLU A 57 -5.16 -21.49 -4.40
N GLU A 58 -5.34 -21.97 -3.17
CA GLU A 58 -6.51 -21.62 -2.35
C GLU A 58 -6.49 -20.12 -2.00
N LEU A 59 -5.33 -19.63 -1.56
CA LEU A 59 -5.14 -18.21 -1.28
C LEU A 59 -5.29 -17.35 -2.54
N LYS A 60 -4.86 -17.84 -3.70
CA LYS A 60 -5.07 -17.17 -4.99
C LYS A 60 -6.55 -17.00 -5.33
N VAL A 61 -7.38 -18.01 -5.06
CA VAL A 61 -8.84 -17.91 -5.20
C VAL A 61 -9.43 -16.94 -4.17
N LYS A 62 -8.96 -16.95 -2.92
CA LYS A 62 -9.39 -15.99 -1.90
C LYS A 62 -9.02 -14.55 -2.29
N PHE A 63 -7.84 -14.33 -2.87
CA PHE A 63 -7.37 -13.02 -3.32
C PHE A 63 -8.27 -12.40 -4.40
N LYS A 64 -8.82 -13.21 -5.32
CA LYS A 64 -9.78 -12.75 -6.33
C LYS A 64 -11.05 -12.13 -5.74
N ARG A 65 -11.33 -12.33 -4.44
CA ARG A 65 -12.46 -11.69 -3.72
C ARG A 65 -12.14 -10.27 -3.24
N GLY A 66 -10.89 -9.82 -3.39
CA GLY A 66 -10.44 -8.45 -3.15
C GLY A 66 -9.18 -8.37 -2.29
N TYR A 67 -8.20 -7.58 -2.74
CA TYR A 67 -6.92 -7.33 -2.08
C TYR A 67 -7.05 -6.92 -0.60
N GLN A 68 -7.91 -5.93 -0.29
CA GLN A 68 -8.04 -5.44 1.09
C GLN A 68 -8.57 -6.53 2.04
N LYS A 69 -9.57 -7.30 1.59
CA LYS A 69 -10.16 -8.37 2.39
C LYS A 69 -9.19 -9.52 2.60
N PHE A 70 -8.32 -9.79 1.63
CA PHE A 70 -7.30 -10.83 1.71
C PHE A 70 -6.32 -10.55 2.87
N TRP A 71 -5.70 -9.37 2.89
CA TRP A 71 -4.69 -9.02 3.92
C TRP A 71 -5.26 -8.80 5.32
N LEU A 72 -6.58 -8.66 5.47
CA LEU A 72 -7.26 -8.50 6.76
C LEU A 72 -7.70 -9.85 7.39
N GLN A 73 -7.50 -10.98 6.72
CA GLN A 73 -7.83 -12.30 7.27
C GLN A 73 -6.90 -12.65 8.42
N ALA A 74 -7.43 -13.19 9.52
CA ALA A 74 -6.63 -13.51 10.71
C ALA A 74 -5.51 -14.53 10.45
N GLU A 75 -5.72 -15.43 9.49
CA GLU A 75 -4.77 -16.47 9.10
C GLU A 75 -3.51 -15.91 8.41
N ILE A 76 -3.63 -14.76 7.74
CA ILE A 76 -2.58 -14.20 6.88
C ILE A 76 -1.42 -13.59 7.71
N PRO A 77 -1.67 -12.79 8.76
CA PRO A 77 -0.63 -12.33 9.68
C PRO A 77 0.08 -13.43 10.46
N GLU A 78 -0.59 -14.56 10.71
CA GLU A 78 0.02 -15.70 11.42
C GLU A 78 0.97 -16.48 10.51
N LYS A 79 0.59 -16.70 9.24
CA LYS A 79 1.39 -17.46 8.27
C LYS A 79 2.48 -16.62 7.60
N TYR A 80 2.21 -15.34 7.34
CA TYR A 80 3.10 -14.45 6.60
C TYR A 80 3.33 -13.13 7.36
N PRO A 81 3.94 -13.20 8.57
CA PRO A 81 4.12 -12.05 9.44
C PRO A 81 5.03 -10.97 8.83
N GLY A 82 6.05 -11.35 8.06
CA GLY A 82 6.96 -10.42 7.38
C GLY A 82 6.22 -9.58 6.32
N LEU A 83 5.46 -10.25 5.44
CA LEU A 83 4.63 -9.58 4.43
C LEU A 83 3.57 -8.69 5.08
N CYS A 84 2.88 -9.18 6.11
CA CYS A 84 1.85 -8.42 6.81
C CYS A 84 2.42 -7.18 7.51
N GLY A 85 3.60 -7.28 8.11
CA GLY A 85 4.27 -6.13 8.74
C GLY A 85 4.54 -4.99 7.75
N ILE A 86 4.79 -5.32 6.48
CA ILE A 86 4.97 -4.32 5.42
C ILE A 86 3.61 -3.81 4.94
N VAL A 87 2.68 -4.69 4.60
CA VAL A 87 1.33 -4.30 4.13
C VAL A 87 0.63 -3.38 5.14
N GLN A 88 0.80 -3.62 6.44
CA GLN A 88 0.26 -2.75 7.49
C GLN A 88 0.82 -1.32 7.46
N LYS A 89 2.09 -1.13 7.06
CA LYS A 89 2.66 0.22 6.85
C LYS A 89 1.95 0.96 5.72
N PHE A 90 1.52 0.26 4.67
CA PHE A 90 0.78 0.87 3.57
C PHE A 90 -0.72 1.08 3.90
N ASN A 91 -1.33 0.18 4.66
CA ASN A 91 -2.70 0.35 5.17
C ASN A 91 -2.80 1.49 6.20
N SER A 92 -1.76 1.71 7.02
CA SER A 92 -1.72 2.82 7.96
C SER A 92 -1.58 4.17 7.26
N VAL A 93 -0.93 4.24 6.09
CA VAL A 93 -0.95 5.44 5.23
C VAL A 93 -2.39 5.78 4.81
N SER A 94 -3.22 4.79 4.48
CA SER A 94 -4.65 5.02 4.20
C SER A 94 -5.41 5.58 5.41
N LEU A 95 -5.05 5.17 6.64
CA LEU A 95 -5.60 5.70 7.89
C LEU A 95 -5.08 7.12 8.21
N VAL A 96 -3.81 7.42 7.93
CA VAL A 96 -3.22 8.77 8.09
C VAL A 96 -3.87 9.75 7.12
N ILE A 97 -4.12 9.36 5.87
CA ILE A 97 -4.92 10.17 4.92
C ILE A 97 -6.33 10.41 5.48
N SER A 98 -6.96 9.39 6.06
CA SER A 98 -8.31 9.50 6.64
C SER A 98 -8.35 10.42 7.89
N ARG A 99 -7.27 10.46 8.68
CA ARG A 99 -7.13 11.41 9.80
C ARG A 99 -6.76 12.82 9.34
N ARG A 100 -5.94 12.97 8.29
CA ARG A 100 -5.56 14.28 7.71
C ARG A 100 -6.74 14.96 6.98
N LYS A 101 -7.76 14.21 6.52
CA LYS A 101 -9.03 14.75 5.97
C LYS A 101 -9.96 15.41 7.01
N LYS A 102 -9.64 15.34 8.31
CA LYS A 102 -10.44 15.99 9.38
C LYS A 102 -9.94 17.39 9.76
N PHE A 103 -8.98 17.95 9.01
CA PHE A 103 -8.51 19.33 9.15
C PHE A 103 -8.64 20.06 7.81
#